data_AF-A0A0C2CNC5-F1
#
_entry.id   AF-A0A0C2CNC5-F1
#
_cell.length_a   1.000
_cell.length_b   1.000
_cell.length_c   1.000
_cell.angle_alpha   90.00
_cell.angle_beta   90.00
_cell.angle_gamma   90.00
#
_symmetry.space_group_name_H-M   'P 1'
#
loop_
_entity.id
_entity.type
_entity.pdbx_description
1 polymer ?
#
loop_
_entity_poly.entity_id
_entity_poly.type
_entity_poly.pdbx_seq_one_letter_code
_entity_poly.pdbx_strand_id
1 'polypeptide(L)'
;MKMLRWMGGITRLDRICNQDIRQRFGVAPITEKLREARLRWYGNVLRADNDSICKIGFDLDVPGKRPKGRPKTAMDGHSTRRSESS
;
A
#
# COMPACT_ATOMS: atom_id res chain seq x y z
N MET A 1 -12.17 8.42 8.59
CA MET A 1 -13.45 8.01 9.22
C MET A 1 -13.83 8.83 10.44
N LYS A 2 -12.89 9.32 11.27
CA LYS A 2 -13.21 10.12 12.47
C LYS A 2 -14.04 11.38 12.17
N MET A 3 -13.69 12.12 11.11
CA MET A 3 -14.46 13.31 10.69
C MET A 3 -15.86 12.95 10.18
N LEU A 4 -15.98 11.97 9.29
CA LEU A 4 -17.30 11.50 8.81
C LEU A 4 -18.19 10.97 9.95
N ARG A 5 -17.58 10.29 10.93
CA ARG A 5 -18.28 9.82 12.14
C ARG A 5 -18.74 11.00 13.00
N TRP A 6 -17.87 11.98 13.24
CA TRP A 6 -18.22 13.17 14.02
C TRP A 6 -19.34 13.99 13.36
N MET A 7 -19.22 14.27 12.06
CA MET A 7 -20.25 14.98 11.28
C MET A 7 -21.61 14.26 11.29
N GLY A 8 -21.59 12.92 11.27
CA GLY A 8 -22.82 12.11 11.31
C GLY A 8 -23.33 11.77 12.69
N GLY A 9 -22.71 12.29 13.77
CA GLY A 9 -23.04 11.91 15.15
C GLY A 9 -22.85 10.43 15.46
N ILE A 10 -22.04 9.70 14.66
CA ILE A 10 -21.89 8.25 14.73
C ILE A 10 -20.86 7.92 15.80
N THR A 11 -21.34 7.29 16.86
CA THR A 11 -20.55 6.82 18.00
C THR A 11 -20.04 5.40 17.78
N ARG A 12 -19.29 4.87 18.75
CA ARG A 12 -18.88 3.45 18.74
C ARG A 12 -20.03 2.49 19.07
N LEU A 13 -21.07 2.95 19.78
CA LEU A 13 -22.20 2.12 20.19
C LEU A 13 -23.10 1.74 19.01
N ASP A 14 -23.13 2.58 17.97
CA ASP A 14 -23.94 2.35 16.77
C ASP A 14 -23.44 1.16 15.93
N ARG A 15 -22.20 0.71 16.15
CA ARG A 15 -21.57 -0.44 15.46
C ARG A 15 -21.65 -0.39 13.92
N ILE A 16 -21.87 0.79 13.34
CA ILE A 16 -21.94 0.99 11.89
C ILE A 16 -20.56 0.82 11.27
N CYS A 17 -20.48 0.03 10.20
CA CYS A 17 -19.21 -0.24 9.54
C CYS A 17 -18.74 0.96 8.69
N ASN A 18 -17.44 1.02 8.41
CA ASN A 18 -16.88 2.14 7.65
C ASN A 18 -17.33 2.17 6.18
N GLN A 19 -17.82 1.05 5.63
CA GLN A 19 -18.40 1.01 4.29
C GLN A 19 -19.74 1.74 4.25
N ASP A 20 -20.63 1.47 5.20
CA ASP A 20 -21.94 2.14 5.27
C ASP A 20 -21.79 3.65 5.50
N ILE A 21 -20.82 4.06 6.34
CA ILE A 21 -20.54 5.48 6.56
C ILE A 21 -20.08 6.15 5.27
N ARG A 22 -19.18 5.50 4.52
CA ARG A 22 -18.75 6.00 3.22
C ARG A 22 -19.90 6.13 2.24
N GLN A 23 -20.77 5.11 2.17
CA GLN A 23 -21.94 5.13 1.31
C GLN A 23 -22.90 6.27 1.66
N ARG A 24 -23.22 6.45 2.96
CA ARG A 24 -24.08 7.55 3.45
C ARG A 24 -23.56 8.92 3.06
N PHE A 25 -22.24 9.12 3.06
CA PHE A 25 -21.60 10.39 2.70
C PHE A 25 -21.13 10.46 1.23
N GLY A 26 -21.44 9.47 0.39
CA GLY A 26 -20.99 9.43 -1.01
C GLY A 26 -19.46 9.37 -1.19
N VAL A 27 -18.72 8.91 -0.18
CA VAL A 27 -17.25 8.85 -0.22
C VAL A 27 -16.80 7.54 -0.85
N ALA A 28 -16.11 7.63 -1.99
CA ALA A 28 -15.56 6.47 -2.68
C ALA A 28 -14.56 5.67 -1.81
N PRO A 29 -14.43 4.35 -2.00
CA PRO A 29 -13.36 3.56 -1.39
C PRO A 29 -11.97 4.06 -1.78
N ILE A 30 -11.00 3.94 -0.86
CA ILE A 30 -9.61 4.36 -1.13
C ILE A 30 -8.97 3.56 -2.27
N THR A 31 -9.34 2.30 -2.43
CA THR A 31 -8.89 1.44 -3.53
C THR A 31 -9.29 2.00 -4.88
N GLU A 32 -10.49 2.58 -4.99
CA GLU A 32 -10.96 3.23 -6.20
C GLU A 32 -10.19 4.51 -6.49
N LYS A 33 -9.93 5.34 -5.48
CA LYS A 33 -9.11 6.55 -5.64
C LYS A 33 -7.66 6.26 -6.03
N LEU A 34 -7.09 5.19 -5.47
CA LEU A 34 -5.76 4.70 -5.86
C LEU A 34 -5.76 4.21 -7.32
N ARG A 35 -6.80 3.48 -7.73
CA ARG A 35 -6.96 3.03 -9.12
C ARG A 35 -7.08 4.23 -10.07
N GLU A 36 -7.91 5.21 -9.72
CA GLU A 36 -8.10 6.44 -10.49
C GLU A 36 -6.77 7.21 -10.65
N ALA A 37 -6.03 7.43 -9.56
CA ALA A 37 -4.74 8.11 -9.60
C ALA A 37 -3.72 7.35 -10.47
N ARG A 38 -3.68 6.02 -10.37
CA ARG A 38 -2.80 5.19 -11.19
C ARG A 38 -3.15 5.28 -12.67
N LEU A 39 -4.44 5.23 -13.03
CA LEU A 39 -4.88 5.36 -14.42
C LEU A 39 -4.59 6.74 -14.99
N ARG A 40 -4.78 7.80 -14.20
CA ARG A 40 -4.38 9.16 -14.60
C ARG A 40 -2.87 9.24 -14.86
N TRP A 41 -2.06 8.66 -13.98
CA TRP A 41 -0.61 8.59 -14.17
C TRP A 41 -0.24 7.84 -15.45
N TYR A 42 -0.79 6.63 -15.68
CA TYR A 42 -0.55 5.90 -16.92
C TYR A 42 -1.00 6.68 -18.15
N GLY A 43 -2.19 7.28 -18.11
CA GLY A 43 -2.67 8.11 -19.22
C GLY A 43 -1.74 9.27 -19.53
N ASN A 44 -1.15 9.90 -18.50
CA ASN A 44 -0.16 10.95 -18.68
C ASN A 44 1.14 10.41 -19.30
N VAL A 45 1.66 9.29 -18.80
CA VAL A 45 2.86 8.66 -19.36
C VAL A 45 2.64 8.25 -20.82
N LEU A 46 1.50 7.61 -21.13
CA LEU A 46 1.21 7.12 -22.48
C LEU A 46 1.05 8.24 -23.53
N ARG A 47 0.56 9.42 -23.11
CA ARG A 47 0.42 10.62 -23.96
C ARG A 47 1.64 11.55 -23.95
N ALA A 48 2.61 11.31 -23.09
CA ALA A 48 3.82 12.12 -23.04
C ALA A 48 4.68 11.89 -24.28
N ASP A 49 5.51 12.88 -24.61
CA ASP A 49 6.49 12.77 -25.67
C ASP A 49 7.42 11.56 -25.44
N ASN A 50 7.88 10.95 -26.53
CA ASN A 50 8.83 9.84 -26.50
C ASN A 50 10.15 10.23 -25.84
N ASP A 51 10.53 11.52 -25.88
CA ASP A 51 11.74 12.02 -25.23
C ASP A 51 11.54 12.30 -23.73
N SER A 52 10.31 12.18 -23.22
CA SER A 52 10.05 12.39 -21.80
C SER A 52 10.62 11.24 -20.97
N ILE A 53 11.31 11.58 -19.87
CA ILE A 53 11.92 10.61 -18.96
C ILE A 53 10.91 9.56 -18.47
N CYS A 54 9.67 9.98 -18.21
CA CYS A 54 8.61 9.08 -17.76
C CYS A 54 8.23 8.04 -18.82
N LYS A 55 8.20 8.40 -20.11
CA LYS A 55 7.89 7.48 -21.21
C LYS A 55 9.07 6.53 -21.46
N ILE A 56 10.28 7.10 -21.57
CA ILE A 56 11.52 6.32 -21.72
C ILE A 56 11.65 5.28 -20.61
N GLY A 57 11.50 5.70 -19.35
CA GLY A 57 11.62 4.80 -18.20
C GLY A 57 10.48 3.77 -18.11
N PHE A 58 9.30 4.07 -18.67
CA PHE A 58 8.19 3.12 -18.72
C PHE A 58 8.40 2.03 -19.78
N ASP A 59 9.00 2.38 -20.92
CA ASP A 59 9.26 1.46 -22.03
C ASP A 59 10.61 0.72 -21.88
N LEU A 60 11.46 1.13 -20.93
CA LEU A 60 12.78 0.55 -20.71
C LEU A 60 12.71 -0.90 -20.21
N ASP A 61 13.22 -1.83 -21.01
CA ASP A 61 13.51 -3.19 -20.56
C ASP A 61 14.95 -3.26 -20.01
N VAL A 62 15.08 -3.64 -18.73
CA VAL A 62 16.38 -3.79 -18.08
C VAL A 62 16.67 -5.28 -17.90
N PRO A 63 17.61 -5.86 -18.67
CA PRO A 63 17.93 -7.27 -18.54
C PRO A 63 18.62 -7.55 -17.20
N GLY A 64 18.32 -8.72 -16.63
CA GLY A 64 18.92 -9.20 -15.39
C GLY A 64 17.98 -9.13 -14.18
N LYS A 65 18.28 -9.95 -13.17
CA LYS A 65 17.53 -9.96 -11.91
C LYS A 65 18.22 -9.05 -10.91
N ARG A 66 17.46 -8.22 -10.20
CA ARG A 66 17.98 -7.51 -9.03
C ARG A 66 18.54 -8.54 -8.03
N PRO A 67 19.81 -8.45 -7.60
CA PRO A 67 20.36 -9.38 -6.64
C PRO A 67 19.54 -9.32 -5.35
N LYS A 68 19.36 -10.48 -4.71
CA LYS A 68 18.67 -10.56 -3.44
C LYS A 68 19.41 -9.67 -2.45
N GLY A 69 18.69 -8.70 -1.87
CA GLY A 69 19.24 -7.85 -0.82
C GLY A 69 19.67 -8.68 0.39
N ARG A 70 20.32 -8.01 1.36
CA ARG A 70 20.79 -8.64 2.60
C ARG A 70 19.67 -9.51 3.21
N PRO A 71 19.93 -10.80 3.49
CA PRO A 71 18.99 -11.65 4.20
C PRO A 71 18.64 -11.01 5.55
N LYS A 72 17.36 -11.08 5.94
CA LYS A 72 16.94 -10.66 7.27
C LYS A 72 17.67 -11.56 8.28
N THR A 73 18.50 -10.98 9.16
CA THR A 73 19.12 -11.72 10.26
C THR A 73 18.01 -12.26 11.15
N ALA A 74 17.91 -13.59 11.25
CA ALA A 74 17.20 -14.22 12.36
C ALA A 74 18.07 -14.02 13.60
N MET A 75 17.53 -13.36 14.62
CA MET A 75 18.14 -13.40 15.94
C MET A 75 17.74 -14.75 16.54
N ASP A 76 18.61 -15.73 16.43
CA ASP A 76 18.44 -17.01 17.11
C ASP A 76 18.64 -16.77 18.60
N GLY A 77 17.54 -16.85 19.36
CA GLY A 77 17.56 -16.89 20.80
C GLY A 77 18.24 -18.16 21.28
N HIS A 78 19.55 -18.11 21.52
CA HIS A 78 20.21 -19.08 22.39
C HIS A 78 19.80 -18.80 23.85
N SER A 79 18.66 -19.36 24.23
CA SER A 79 18.37 -19.70 25.62
C SER A 79 17.66 -21.05 25.64
N THR A 80 18.44 -22.13 25.66
CA THR A 80 18.04 -23.35 26.36
C THR A 80 19.24 -24.24 26.67
N ARG A 81 19.33 -24.59 27.96
CA ARG A 81 19.98 -25.77 28.58
C ARG A 81 21.47 -25.71 28.89
N ARG A 82 21.70 -25.13 30.08
CA ARG A 82 22.49 -25.74 31.17
C ARG A 82 22.18 -27.24 31.31
N SER A 83 23.21 -28.01 31.69
CA SER A 83 23.29 -29.44 32.08
C SER A 83 23.56 -30.47 30.98
N GLU A 84 24.82 -30.93 30.89
CA GLU A 84 25.24 -32.34 31.10
C GLU A 84 26.77 -32.46 30.95
N SER A 85 27.42 -32.88 32.05
CA SER A 85 28.54 -33.86 32.14
C SER A 85 29.81 -33.63 31.27
N SER A 86 31.04 -33.62 31.79
CA SER A 86 31.64 -34.32 32.94
C SER A 86 32.97 -33.67 33.33
#